data_AF-F4R3W0-F1
#
_entry.id   AF-F4R3W0-F1
#
_cell.length_a   1.000
_cell.length_b   1.000
_cell.length_c   1.000
_cell.angle_alpha   90.00
_cell.angle_beta   90.00
_cell.angle_gamma   90.00
#
_symmetry.space_group_name_H-M   'P 1'
#
loop_
_entity.id
_entity.type
_entity.pdbx_description
1 polymer ?
#
loop_
_entity_poly.entity_id
_entity_poly.type
_entity_poly.pdbx_seq_one_letter_code
_entity_poly.pdbx_strand_id
1 'polypeptide(L)'
;MSSSNSRTTFKPIQPSSYWALIVFHFSVPTFLDVWRQFIVNSPYSSFLLALHRSIKFAFKCVCLVCSQSKTNTSEIGRALRLAHASRVTATSHYLDEPDDDEGSGARSGTDELSDGLAVWRIDWALRHSVTLMNEKATLNTGSTDTEDVALAILSVKSIDPVYTPTLVLCLNRTRAADQSIKMVLARSNTTYNPATDSSRLRDLWKLLKPGKPLESLHTKSWQDIGFQGSDPSTDFRGSAILGLDALILFGHRYGKAAQDLVAEAVDGGPSWYPWALASINITWWCISLAKQHQLQYFLLSPIQDKSYEEIDVPIELLPFLILQTKLTFLFHSFWRRLDPPPNVMQFESKFKVFKGSVESGLVKGLIGGHGVGWIDEIEGNLGKDTGM
;
A
#
# COMPACT_ATOMS: atom_id res chain seq x y z
N MET A 1 2.28 30.71 -55.09
CA MET A 1 3.69 31.10 -54.83
C MET A 1 3.62 32.31 -53.91
N SER A 2 4.15 32.37 -52.68
CA SER A 2 5.07 31.52 -51.93
C SER A 2 4.62 31.46 -50.45
N SER A 3 4.87 30.31 -49.82
CA SER A 3 4.67 30.07 -48.39
C SER A 3 5.78 30.75 -47.57
N SER A 4 5.41 31.53 -46.56
CA SER A 4 6.35 32.05 -45.56
C SER A 4 6.61 30.96 -44.50
N ASN A 5 7.72 30.24 -44.67
CA ASN A 5 8.25 29.31 -43.67
C ASN A 5 8.67 30.07 -42.40
N SER A 6 7.93 29.94 -41.30
CA SER A 6 8.44 30.31 -39.97
C SER A 6 9.45 29.28 -39.51
N ARG A 7 10.75 29.53 -39.73
CA ARG A 7 11.83 28.79 -39.07
C ARG A 7 11.75 29.11 -37.57
N THR A 8 11.26 28.16 -36.79
CA THR A 8 11.56 28.07 -35.35
C THR A 8 13.05 27.87 -35.19
N THR A 9 13.77 28.95 -34.89
CA THR A 9 15.16 28.88 -34.45
C THR A 9 15.18 28.24 -33.07
N PHE A 10 15.60 26.98 -33.00
CA PHE A 10 15.99 26.34 -31.75
C PHE A 10 17.11 27.19 -31.15
N LYS A 11 16.81 27.93 -30.07
CA LYS A 11 17.86 28.47 -29.21
C LYS A 11 18.51 27.26 -28.53
N PRO A 12 19.84 27.08 -28.63
CA PRO A 12 20.51 26.07 -27.83
C PRO A 12 20.26 26.42 -26.36
N ILE A 13 19.67 25.48 -25.63
CA ILE A 13 19.59 25.52 -24.18
C ILE A 13 21.04 25.69 -23.69
N GLN A 14 21.30 26.72 -22.90
CA GLN A 14 22.62 26.92 -22.31
C GLN A 14 23.08 25.61 -21.63
N PRO A 15 24.36 25.22 -21.77
CA PRO A 15 24.84 24.01 -21.11
C PRO A 15 24.59 24.18 -19.62
N SER A 16 23.84 23.23 -19.06
CA SER A 16 23.66 23.10 -17.61
C SER A 16 25.02 23.25 -16.96
N SER A 17 25.12 24.03 -15.87
CA SER A 17 26.40 24.31 -15.20
C SER A 17 27.20 23.01 -15.02
N TYR A 18 28.53 23.06 -15.06
CA TYR A 18 29.37 21.88 -14.81
C TYR A 18 28.95 21.09 -13.55
N TRP A 19 28.38 21.77 -12.55
CA TRP A 19 27.70 21.16 -11.40
C TRP A 19 26.50 20.29 -11.74
N ALA A 20 25.63 20.66 -12.66
CA ALA A 20 24.52 19.83 -13.11
C ALA A 20 24.99 18.58 -13.85
N LEU A 21 26.11 18.64 -14.59
CA LEU A 21 26.74 17.46 -15.21
C LEU A 21 27.43 16.56 -14.18
N ILE A 22 28.09 17.13 -13.17
CA ILE A 22 28.67 16.39 -12.05
C ILE A 22 27.57 15.75 -11.21
N VAL A 23 26.51 16.50 -10.88
CA VAL A 23 25.30 16.01 -10.23
C VAL A 23 24.71 14.90 -11.08
N PHE A 24 24.48 15.10 -12.38
CA PHE A 24 23.99 14.07 -13.31
C PHE A 24 24.88 12.81 -13.29
N HIS A 25 26.20 12.93 -13.33
CA HIS A 25 27.08 11.76 -13.33
C HIS A 25 27.14 11.01 -11.99
N PHE A 26 26.94 11.68 -10.85
CA PHE A 26 26.90 11.04 -9.53
C PHE A 26 25.49 10.69 -9.03
N SER A 27 24.44 11.19 -9.68
CA SER A 27 23.02 10.90 -9.39
C SER A 27 22.37 9.97 -10.43
N VAL A 28 23.05 9.67 -11.54
CA VAL A 28 22.62 8.63 -12.48
C VAL A 28 22.75 7.25 -11.80
N PRO A 29 21.62 6.56 -11.55
CA PRO A 29 21.59 5.36 -10.70
C PRO A 29 22.28 4.15 -11.33
N THR A 30 22.23 4.07 -12.66
CA THR A 30 22.92 3.03 -13.44
C THR A 30 24.45 3.13 -13.31
N PHE A 31 24.98 4.34 -13.10
CA PHE A 31 26.40 4.52 -12.80
C PHE A 31 26.70 4.06 -11.37
N LEU A 32 25.84 4.34 -10.39
CA LEU A 32 26.03 3.89 -9.01
C LEU A 32 26.07 2.37 -8.86
N ASP A 33 25.25 1.61 -9.60
CA ASP A 33 25.26 0.14 -9.50
C ASP A 33 26.47 -0.49 -10.19
N VAL A 34 26.86 -0.03 -11.39
CA VAL A 34 28.08 -0.49 -12.08
C VAL A 34 29.34 -0.05 -11.31
N TRP A 35 29.34 1.16 -10.76
CA TRP A 35 30.42 1.69 -9.92
C TRP A 35 30.50 0.97 -8.58
N ARG A 36 29.38 0.66 -7.92
CA ARG A 36 29.36 -0.16 -6.71
C ARG A 36 29.90 -1.56 -6.98
N GLN A 37 29.47 -2.20 -8.08
CA GLN A 37 30.00 -3.51 -8.47
C GLN A 37 31.50 -3.45 -8.80
N PHE A 38 31.95 -2.40 -9.49
CA PHE A 38 33.37 -2.15 -9.76
C PHE A 38 34.17 -1.95 -8.46
N ILE A 39 33.66 -1.16 -7.52
CA ILE A 39 34.32 -0.92 -6.22
C ILE A 39 34.42 -2.22 -5.43
N VAL A 40 33.34 -3.00 -5.34
CA VAL A 40 33.29 -4.23 -4.56
C VAL A 40 34.19 -5.32 -5.17
N ASN A 41 34.25 -5.40 -6.49
CA ASN A 41 35.07 -6.39 -7.20
C ASN A 41 36.52 -5.93 -7.43
N SER A 42 36.90 -4.74 -6.96
CA SER A 42 38.26 -4.22 -7.08
C SER A 42 39.15 -4.73 -5.93
N PRO A 43 40.43 -5.06 -6.20
CA PRO A 43 41.40 -5.39 -5.15
C PRO A 43 41.64 -4.24 -4.16
N TYR A 44 41.21 -3.01 -4.49
CA TYR A 44 41.30 -1.82 -3.65
C TYR A 44 39.94 -1.39 -3.05
N SER A 45 39.00 -2.32 -2.90
CA SER A 45 37.63 -2.06 -2.49
C SER A 45 37.52 -1.19 -1.23
N SER A 46 38.32 -1.47 -0.19
CA SER A 46 38.33 -0.70 1.07
C SER A 46 38.69 0.78 0.87
N PHE A 47 39.70 1.07 0.03
CA PHE A 47 40.12 2.43 -0.28
C PHE A 47 39.08 3.15 -1.14
N LEU A 48 38.54 2.48 -2.16
CA LEU A 48 37.53 3.05 -3.04
C LEU A 48 36.20 3.29 -2.31
N LEU A 49 35.83 2.42 -1.36
CA LEU A 49 34.71 2.62 -0.44
C LEU A 49 34.93 3.85 0.45
N ALA A 50 36.13 4.02 1.01
CA ALA A 50 36.48 5.19 1.81
C ALA A 50 36.42 6.47 0.98
N LEU A 51 36.98 6.47 -0.23
CA LEU A 51 36.93 7.60 -1.17
C LEU A 51 35.49 7.94 -1.56
N HIS A 52 34.66 6.94 -1.87
CA HIS A 52 33.24 7.10 -2.18
C HIS A 52 32.47 7.72 -1.00
N ARG A 53 32.71 7.24 0.23
CA ARG A 53 32.11 7.81 1.44
C ARG A 53 32.54 9.26 1.66
N SER A 54 33.81 9.59 1.42
CA SER A 54 34.32 10.96 1.54
C SER A 54 33.73 11.90 0.47
N ILE A 55 33.59 11.43 -0.78
CA ILE A 55 32.93 12.19 -1.85
C ILE A 55 31.46 12.43 -1.51
N LYS A 56 30.75 11.40 -1.02
CA LYS A 56 29.37 11.52 -0.54
C LYS A 56 29.24 12.53 0.61
N PHE A 57 30.16 12.49 1.57
CA PHE A 57 30.18 13.42 2.68
C PHE A 57 30.41 14.86 2.20
N ALA A 58 31.38 15.08 1.32
CA ALA A 58 31.63 16.37 0.70
C ALA A 58 30.40 16.87 -0.09
N PHE A 59 29.73 16.00 -0.83
CA PHE A 59 28.49 16.31 -1.53
C PHE A 59 27.37 16.72 -0.56
N LYS A 60 27.18 15.98 0.54
CA LYS A 60 26.20 16.31 1.60
C LYS A 60 26.48 17.70 2.18
N CYS A 61 27.74 18.02 2.45
CA CYS A 61 28.16 19.35 2.90
C CYS A 61 27.89 20.44 1.85
N VAL A 62 28.18 20.19 0.57
CA VAL A 62 27.91 21.15 -0.53
C VAL A 62 26.42 21.39 -0.68
N CYS A 63 25.58 20.35 -0.64
CA CYS A 63 24.13 20.51 -0.68
C CYS A 63 23.58 21.32 0.50
N LEU A 64 24.12 21.12 1.70
CA LEU A 64 23.76 21.90 2.90
C LEU A 64 24.14 23.38 2.72
N VAL A 65 25.37 23.66 2.25
CA VAL A 65 25.90 25.03 2.12
C VAL A 65 25.31 25.79 0.92
N CYS A 66 25.02 25.12 -0.19
CA CYS A 66 24.50 25.74 -1.41
C CYS A 66 22.97 25.91 -1.42
N SER A 67 22.25 25.42 -0.41
CA SER A 67 20.80 25.59 -0.30
C SER A 67 20.43 27.02 0.11
N GLN A 68 20.43 27.95 -0.84
CA GLN A 68 19.71 29.21 -0.65
C GLN A 68 18.21 28.91 -0.68
N SER A 69 17.50 29.30 0.38
CA SER A 69 16.04 29.20 0.50
C SER A 69 15.34 29.95 -0.63
N LYS A 70 15.14 29.27 -1.75
CA LYS A 70 14.12 29.63 -2.74
C LYS A 70 12.83 29.00 -2.24
N THR A 71 11.77 29.79 -2.15
CA THR A 71 10.41 29.31 -1.87
C THR A 71 9.99 28.36 -2.99
N ASN A 72 10.33 27.08 -2.83
CA ASN A 72 10.13 26.11 -3.87
C ASN A 72 8.65 25.72 -3.94
N THR A 73 8.03 25.96 -5.09
CA THR A 73 6.60 25.71 -5.35
C THR A 73 6.31 24.25 -5.69
N SER A 74 7.32 23.38 -5.74
CA SER A 74 7.11 21.96 -6.04
C SER A 74 6.18 21.28 -5.04
N GLU A 75 5.34 20.36 -5.55
CA GLU A 75 4.37 19.64 -4.73
C GLU A 75 5.04 18.80 -3.63
N ILE A 76 6.19 18.20 -3.94
CA ILE A 76 7.03 17.48 -2.96
C ILE A 76 7.48 18.43 -1.85
N GLY A 77 7.99 19.63 -2.19
CA GLY A 77 8.38 20.63 -1.20
C GLY A 77 7.20 21.10 -0.34
N ARG A 78 6.01 21.29 -0.94
CA ARG A 78 4.78 21.67 -0.22
C ARG A 78 4.32 20.57 0.74
N ALA A 79 4.35 19.31 0.32
CA ALA A 79 3.96 18.17 1.15
C ALA A 79 4.94 17.95 2.31
N LEU A 80 6.26 18.05 2.07
CA LEU A 80 7.30 17.91 3.09
C LEU A 80 7.20 19.01 4.16
N ARG A 81 6.99 20.27 3.76
CA ARG A 81 6.79 21.38 4.70
C ARG A 81 5.59 21.16 5.61
N LEU A 82 4.47 20.70 5.04
CA LEU A 82 3.25 20.43 5.79
C LEU A 82 3.47 19.29 6.81
N ALA A 83 4.06 18.17 6.38
CA ALA A 83 4.38 17.06 7.28
C ALA A 83 5.34 17.46 8.40
N HIS A 84 6.36 18.26 8.07
CA HIS A 84 7.34 18.74 9.05
C HIS A 84 6.70 19.68 10.08
N ALA A 85 5.85 20.62 9.64
CA ALA A 85 5.13 21.52 10.54
C ALA A 85 4.22 20.76 11.52
N SER A 86 3.49 19.74 11.05
CA SER A 86 2.65 18.90 11.92
C SER A 86 3.48 18.22 13.01
N ARG A 87 4.64 17.66 12.66
CA ARG A 87 5.52 16.97 13.63
C ARG A 87 6.15 17.89 14.67
N VAL A 88 6.56 19.09 14.25
CA VAL A 88 7.11 20.09 15.18
C VAL A 88 6.03 20.56 16.17
N THR A 89 4.81 20.77 15.69
CA THR A 89 3.66 21.17 16.52
C THR A 89 3.29 20.08 17.53
N ALA A 90 3.24 18.82 17.09
CA ALA A 90 3.01 17.68 17.99
C ALA A 90 4.08 17.59 19.08
N THR A 91 5.37 17.70 18.71
CA THR A 91 6.49 17.63 19.66
C THR A 91 6.45 18.75 20.70
N SER A 92 5.98 19.95 20.33
CA SER A 92 5.82 21.08 21.26
C SER A 92 4.71 20.84 22.28
N HIS A 93 3.59 20.24 21.88
CA HIS A 93 2.45 19.98 22.77
C HIS A 93 2.78 18.97 23.87
N TYR A 94 3.66 18.00 23.60
CA TYR A 94 4.11 17.03 24.60
C TYR A 94 5.11 17.59 25.63
N LEU A 95 5.72 18.75 25.37
CA LEU A 95 6.68 19.36 26.29
C LEU A 95 6.02 20.32 27.30
N ASP A 96 4.73 20.63 27.13
CA ASP A 96 3.99 21.57 27.98
C ASP A 96 2.97 20.87 28.93
N GLU A 97 2.83 19.54 28.89
CA GLU A 97 2.00 18.79 29.85
C GLU A 97 2.86 18.27 31.02
N PRO A 98 2.47 18.52 32.30
CA PRO A 98 3.20 18.02 33.46
C PRO A 98 3.08 16.49 33.57
N ASP A 99 4.20 15.85 33.94
CA ASP A 99 4.37 14.40 34.09
C ASP A 99 3.41 13.77 35.14
N ASP A 100 2.18 13.46 34.74
CA ASP A 100 1.26 12.60 35.50
C ASP A 100 0.56 11.61 34.54
N ASP A 101 1.26 10.52 34.18
CA ASP A 101 0.79 9.12 34.13
C ASP A 101 1.59 8.25 33.14
N GLU A 102 2.02 7.07 33.62
CA GLU A 102 2.54 5.97 32.80
C GLU A 102 1.42 5.39 31.91
N GLY A 103 1.20 5.99 30.74
CA GLY A 103 0.30 5.47 29.70
C GLY A 103 1.04 5.34 28.36
N SER A 104 1.05 4.14 27.79
CA SER A 104 1.66 3.82 26.50
C SER A 104 1.31 4.85 25.42
N GLY A 105 2.32 5.56 24.90
CA GLY A 105 2.20 6.64 23.94
C GLY A 105 1.47 6.26 22.65
N ALA A 106 0.17 6.54 22.61
CA ALA A 106 -0.61 6.58 21.39
C ALA A 106 -0.29 7.89 20.67
N ARG A 107 0.37 7.81 19.50
CA ARG A 107 0.40 8.92 18.55
C ARG A 107 -1.05 9.31 18.25
N SER A 108 -1.42 10.57 18.48
CA SER A 108 -2.75 11.07 18.14
C SER A 108 -3.09 10.74 16.68
N GLY A 109 -4.30 10.21 16.42
CA GLY A 109 -4.75 9.85 15.07
C GLY A 109 -4.73 11.01 14.06
N THR A 110 -4.65 12.26 14.52
CA THR A 110 -4.46 13.44 13.67
C THR A 110 -3.06 13.53 13.04
N ASP A 111 -2.02 13.10 13.76
CA ASP A 111 -0.63 13.12 13.27
C ASP A 111 -0.40 12.04 12.22
N GLU A 112 -1.03 10.88 12.40
CA GLU A 112 -0.95 9.78 11.44
C GLU A 112 -1.69 10.08 10.14
N LEU A 113 -2.84 10.76 10.21
CA LEU A 113 -3.58 11.24 9.05
C LEU A 113 -2.78 12.30 8.27
N SER A 114 -2.14 13.22 8.98
CA SER A 114 -1.25 14.24 8.38
C SER A 114 -0.05 13.59 7.68
N ASP A 115 0.57 12.59 8.31
CA ASP A 115 1.67 11.81 7.71
C ASP A 115 1.19 10.99 6.49
N GLY A 116 0.01 10.36 6.56
CA GLY A 116 -0.58 9.60 5.47
C GLY A 116 -0.85 10.46 4.23
N LEU A 117 -1.44 11.64 4.43
CA LEU A 117 -1.68 12.59 3.33
C LEU A 117 -0.38 13.09 2.71
N ALA A 118 0.64 13.39 3.52
CA ALA A 118 1.93 13.83 2.99
C ALA A 118 2.62 12.74 2.15
N VAL A 119 2.60 11.49 2.64
CA VAL A 119 3.14 10.33 1.92
C VAL A 119 2.41 10.14 0.59
N TRP A 120 1.07 10.20 0.59
CA TRP A 120 0.28 10.10 -0.63
C TRP A 120 0.59 11.22 -1.63
N ARG A 121 0.72 12.46 -1.17
CA ARG A 121 1.05 13.60 -2.05
C ARG A 121 2.44 13.47 -2.65
N ILE A 122 3.41 12.97 -1.88
CA ILE A 122 4.76 12.69 -2.36
C ILE A 122 4.76 11.55 -3.37
N ASP A 123 4.10 10.43 -3.07
CA ASP A 123 3.94 9.30 -4.00
C ASP A 123 3.30 9.75 -5.33
N TRP A 124 2.20 10.52 -5.24
CA TRP A 124 1.51 11.07 -6.40
C TRP A 124 2.45 11.99 -7.20
N ALA A 125 3.15 12.91 -6.55
CA ALA A 125 4.06 13.83 -7.23
C ALA A 125 5.23 13.09 -7.90
N LEU A 126 5.75 12.03 -7.27
CA LEU A 126 6.80 11.18 -7.85
C LEU A 126 6.31 10.45 -9.10
N ARG A 127 5.09 9.87 -9.07
CA ARG A 127 4.53 9.13 -10.20
C ARG A 127 4.31 10.01 -11.43
N HIS A 128 3.97 11.28 -11.23
CA HIS A 128 3.66 12.24 -12.29
C HIS A 128 4.84 13.16 -12.67
N SER A 129 6.00 13.03 -12.00
CA SER A 129 7.15 13.90 -12.24
C SER A 129 7.99 13.42 -13.43
N VAL A 130 8.01 14.22 -14.50
CA VAL A 130 8.86 13.98 -15.68
C VAL A 130 10.36 14.20 -15.41
N THR A 131 10.71 14.93 -14.35
CA THR A 131 12.11 15.25 -14.03
C THR A 131 12.76 14.26 -13.05
N LEU A 132 11.98 13.32 -12.49
CA LEU A 132 12.46 12.39 -11.45
C LEU A 132 12.43 10.92 -11.93
N MET A 133 12.52 10.72 -13.24
CA MET A 133 12.39 9.40 -13.86
C MET A 133 13.49 8.45 -13.40
N ASN A 134 14.71 8.95 -13.23
CA ASN A 134 15.87 8.17 -12.80
C ASN A 134 15.75 7.77 -11.33
N GLU A 135 15.42 8.72 -10.46
CA GLU A 135 15.23 8.51 -9.02
C GLU A 135 14.09 7.52 -8.78
N LYS A 136 12.99 7.62 -9.54
CA LYS A 136 11.88 6.67 -9.52
C LYS A 136 12.31 5.26 -9.94
N ALA A 137 13.11 5.14 -11.00
CA ALA A 137 13.64 3.85 -11.44
C ALA A 137 14.51 3.21 -10.33
N THR A 138 15.39 4.01 -9.72
CA THR A 138 16.27 3.60 -8.61
C THR A 138 15.50 3.10 -7.39
N LEU A 139 14.44 3.83 -7.02
CA LEU A 139 13.62 3.47 -5.87
C LEU A 139 13.04 2.06 -6.04
N ASN A 140 12.74 1.69 -7.28
CA ASN A 140 12.15 0.42 -7.67
C ASN A 140 13.12 -0.75 -7.82
N THR A 141 14.42 -0.50 -8.06
CA THR A 141 15.43 -1.57 -8.18
C THR A 141 15.91 -2.11 -6.83
N GLY A 142 15.74 -1.34 -5.75
CA GLY A 142 16.07 -1.77 -4.38
C GLY A 142 17.57 -1.90 -4.07
N SER A 143 18.45 -1.63 -5.03
CA SER A 143 19.92 -1.74 -4.90
C SER A 143 20.56 -0.55 -4.16
N THR A 144 19.88 0.60 -4.14
CA THR A 144 20.40 1.86 -3.62
C THR A 144 19.70 2.27 -2.33
N ASP A 145 20.48 2.85 -1.40
CA ASP A 145 19.99 3.38 -0.13
C ASP A 145 18.91 4.45 -0.37
N THR A 146 17.81 4.37 0.37
CA THR A 146 16.70 5.33 0.28
C THR A 146 17.13 6.74 0.66
N GLU A 147 18.13 6.89 1.55
CA GLU A 147 18.69 8.21 1.88
C GLU A 147 19.38 8.85 0.67
N ASP A 148 20.11 8.07 -0.14
CA ASP A 148 20.74 8.56 -1.37
C ASP A 148 19.68 9.06 -2.37
N VAL A 149 18.60 8.29 -2.55
CA VAL A 149 17.49 8.65 -3.44
C VAL A 149 16.78 9.92 -2.94
N ALA A 150 16.58 10.04 -1.61
CA ALA A 150 16.00 11.23 -1.02
C ALA A 150 16.86 12.48 -1.27
N LEU A 151 18.17 12.40 -1.03
CA LEU A 151 19.10 13.52 -1.27
C LEU A 151 19.13 13.93 -2.76
N ALA A 152 19.09 12.96 -3.68
CA ALA A 152 19.00 13.24 -5.10
C ALA A 152 17.71 13.99 -5.47
N ILE A 153 16.55 13.54 -4.97
CA ILE A 153 15.25 14.20 -5.19
C ILE A 153 15.26 15.63 -4.65
N LEU A 154 15.77 15.83 -3.43
CA LEU A 154 15.84 17.16 -2.81
C LEU A 154 16.75 18.09 -3.61
N SER A 155 17.90 17.59 -4.09
CA SER A 155 18.80 18.34 -4.96
C SER A 155 18.14 18.75 -6.29
N VAL A 156 17.56 17.79 -7.02
CA VAL A 156 16.88 18.04 -8.31
C VAL A 156 15.72 19.02 -8.14
N LYS A 157 14.96 18.89 -7.05
CA LYS A 157 13.85 19.79 -6.76
C LYS A 157 14.27 21.05 -6.04
N SER A 158 15.55 21.27 -5.74
CA SER A 158 16.07 22.42 -4.97
C SER A 158 15.30 22.64 -3.66
N ILE A 159 15.11 21.57 -2.89
CA ILE A 159 14.46 21.55 -1.57
C ILE A 159 15.55 21.40 -0.51
N ASP A 160 15.36 22.06 0.64
CA ASP A 160 16.27 22.01 1.78
C ASP A 160 16.55 20.55 2.25
N PRO A 161 17.81 20.15 2.42
CA PRO A 161 18.18 18.83 2.95
C PRO A 161 17.61 18.50 4.34
N VAL A 162 17.13 19.48 5.12
CA VAL A 162 16.48 19.24 6.43
C VAL A 162 15.31 18.26 6.35
N TYR A 163 14.64 18.17 5.20
CA TYR A 163 13.50 17.27 5.00
C TYR A 163 13.89 15.82 4.67
N THR A 164 15.19 15.50 4.63
CA THR A 164 15.68 14.15 4.29
C THR A 164 15.00 13.03 5.10
N PRO A 165 14.91 13.08 6.45
CA PRO A 165 14.30 12.00 7.22
C PRO A 165 12.82 11.77 6.87
N THR A 166 12.05 12.84 6.69
CA THR A 166 10.64 12.77 6.30
C THR A 166 10.48 12.20 4.89
N LEU A 167 11.34 12.63 3.95
CA LEU A 167 11.30 12.10 2.60
C LEU A 167 11.70 10.62 2.56
N VAL A 168 12.72 10.20 3.31
CA VAL A 168 13.12 8.78 3.42
C VAL A 168 11.97 7.91 3.90
N LEU A 169 11.24 8.35 4.93
CA LEU A 169 10.04 7.64 5.41
C LEU A 169 9.00 7.50 4.29
N CYS A 170 8.72 8.59 3.57
CA CYS A 170 7.73 8.58 2.48
C CYS A 170 8.16 7.64 1.34
N LEU A 171 9.44 7.68 0.95
CA LEU A 171 10.00 6.83 -0.09
C LEU A 171 9.97 5.35 0.30
N ASN A 172 10.24 5.02 1.57
CA ASN A 172 10.10 3.65 2.07
C ASN A 172 8.66 3.16 1.99
N ARG A 173 7.67 3.99 2.35
CA ARG A 173 6.24 3.67 2.20
C ARG A 173 5.83 3.51 0.74
N THR A 174 6.30 4.39 -0.16
CA THR A 174 6.10 4.25 -1.61
C THR A 174 6.67 2.94 -2.14
N ARG A 175 7.90 2.59 -1.72
CA ARG A 175 8.53 1.32 -2.12
C ARG A 175 7.73 0.12 -1.63
N ALA A 176 7.29 0.13 -0.38
CA ALA A 176 6.47 -0.94 0.19
C ALA A 176 5.14 -1.09 -0.58
N ALA A 177 4.45 0.00 -0.89
CA ALA A 177 3.22 -0.03 -1.69
C ALA A 177 3.44 -0.59 -3.10
N ASP A 178 4.54 -0.25 -3.76
CA ASP A 178 4.90 -0.80 -5.07
C ASP A 178 5.24 -2.31 -4.97
N GLN A 179 5.91 -2.75 -3.89
CA GLN A 179 6.15 -4.17 -3.61
C GLN A 179 4.84 -4.92 -3.36
N SER A 180 3.92 -4.35 -2.58
CA SER A 180 2.58 -4.90 -2.38
C SER A 180 1.85 -5.11 -3.69
N ILE A 181 1.85 -4.13 -4.59
CA ILE A 181 1.21 -4.28 -5.91
C ILE A 181 1.89 -5.39 -6.71
N LYS A 182 3.23 -5.42 -6.77
CA LYS A 182 3.96 -6.49 -7.47
C LYS A 182 3.58 -7.88 -6.93
N MET A 183 3.50 -8.04 -5.61
CA MET A 183 3.13 -9.31 -4.97
C MET A 183 1.67 -9.67 -5.23
N VAL A 184 0.74 -8.71 -5.14
CA VAL A 184 -0.68 -8.88 -5.50
C VAL A 184 -0.80 -9.39 -6.93
N LEU A 185 -0.09 -8.78 -7.88
CA LEU A 185 -0.12 -9.18 -9.27
C LEU A 185 0.49 -10.57 -9.48
N ALA A 186 1.62 -10.87 -8.84
CA ALA A 186 2.26 -12.19 -8.92
C ALA A 186 1.34 -13.29 -8.36
N ARG A 187 0.75 -13.07 -7.18
CA ARG A 187 -0.18 -14.01 -6.55
C ARG A 187 -1.49 -14.16 -7.32
N SER A 188 -2.01 -13.09 -7.90
CA SER A 188 -3.21 -13.16 -8.75
C SER A 188 -3.02 -13.97 -10.04
N ASN A 189 -1.77 -14.20 -10.45
CA ASN A 189 -1.43 -15.02 -11.62
C ASN A 189 -0.92 -16.43 -11.23
N THR A 190 -0.83 -16.74 -9.94
CA THR A 190 -0.34 -18.04 -9.46
C THR A 190 -1.54 -18.98 -9.27
N THR A 191 -1.68 -19.96 -10.15
CA THR A 191 -2.76 -20.96 -10.10
C THR A 191 -2.65 -21.84 -8.85
N TYR A 192 -3.80 -22.27 -8.33
CA TYR A 192 -3.88 -23.24 -7.24
C TYR A 192 -3.09 -24.52 -7.58
N ASN A 193 -2.24 -24.96 -6.65
CA ASN A 193 -1.50 -26.20 -6.74
C ASN A 193 -1.92 -27.14 -5.61
N PRO A 194 -2.57 -28.29 -5.92
CA PRO A 194 -2.99 -29.25 -4.91
C PRO A 194 -1.88 -29.74 -3.98
N ALA A 195 -0.62 -29.79 -4.45
CA ALA A 195 0.50 -30.27 -3.64
C ALA A 195 0.88 -29.29 -2.51
N THR A 196 0.70 -27.98 -2.72
CA THR A 196 1.14 -26.94 -1.77
C THR A 196 -0.02 -26.25 -1.07
N ASP A 197 -1.18 -26.16 -1.69
CA ASP A 197 -2.28 -25.30 -1.23
C ASP A 197 -3.43 -26.06 -0.56
N SER A 198 -3.43 -27.40 -0.64
CA SER A 198 -4.49 -28.24 -0.07
C SER A 198 -4.64 -28.11 1.45
N SER A 199 -3.53 -27.93 2.17
CA SER A 199 -3.56 -27.66 3.62
C SER A 199 -4.27 -26.34 3.94
N ARG A 200 -4.00 -25.31 3.14
CA ARG A 200 -4.54 -23.96 3.32
C ARG A 200 -6.07 -23.92 3.16
N LEU A 201 -6.64 -24.73 2.27
CA LEU A 201 -8.09 -24.93 2.20
C LEU A 201 -8.64 -25.56 3.48
N ARG A 202 -7.97 -26.58 4.04
CA ARG A 202 -8.41 -27.18 5.30
C ARG A 202 -8.36 -26.18 6.45
N ASP A 203 -7.36 -25.30 6.46
CA ASP A 203 -7.24 -24.27 7.49
C ASP A 203 -8.33 -23.21 7.34
N LEU A 204 -8.65 -22.78 6.11
CA LEU A 204 -9.83 -21.94 5.85
C LEU A 204 -11.11 -22.57 6.42
N TRP A 205 -11.31 -23.86 6.18
CA TRP A 205 -12.50 -24.55 6.69
C TRP A 205 -12.53 -24.57 8.23
N LYS A 206 -11.41 -24.87 8.89
CA LYS A 206 -11.32 -24.86 10.36
C LYS A 206 -11.64 -23.48 10.94
N LEU A 207 -11.17 -22.41 10.29
CA LEU A 207 -11.41 -21.03 10.71
C LEU A 207 -12.90 -20.67 10.66
N LEU A 208 -13.61 -21.09 9.62
CA LEU A 208 -14.99 -20.69 9.36
C LEU A 208 -16.06 -21.66 9.89
N LYS A 209 -15.71 -22.93 10.13
CA LYS A 209 -16.61 -23.96 10.67
C LYS A 209 -15.90 -24.75 11.79
N PRO A 210 -15.42 -24.11 12.87
CA PRO A 210 -14.81 -24.82 13.99
C PRO A 210 -15.87 -25.70 14.67
N GLY A 211 -15.73 -27.02 14.54
CA GLY A 211 -16.70 -27.99 15.05
C GLY A 211 -17.36 -28.85 13.97
N LYS A 212 -17.21 -28.52 12.69
CA LYS A 212 -17.59 -29.42 11.59
C LYS A 212 -16.33 -29.92 10.88
N PRO A 213 -15.90 -31.19 11.05
CA PRO A 213 -14.73 -31.69 10.35
C PRO A 213 -14.96 -31.74 8.83
N LEU A 214 -13.94 -31.40 8.05
CA LEU A 214 -13.99 -31.52 6.59
C LEU A 214 -13.61 -32.94 6.17
N GLU A 215 -14.59 -33.72 5.74
CA GLU A 215 -14.43 -35.13 5.33
C GLU A 215 -13.40 -35.31 4.20
N SER A 216 -13.48 -34.47 3.17
CA SER A 216 -12.58 -34.50 2.02
C SER A 216 -12.45 -33.11 1.41
N LEU A 217 -11.42 -32.87 0.59
CA LEU A 217 -11.30 -31.62 -0.18
C LEU A 217 -12.30 -31.55 -1.34
N HIS A 218 -12.83 -32.69 -1.79
CA HIS A 218 -13.86 -32.78 -2.81
C HIS A 218 -15.20 -33.15 -2.17
N THR A 219 -15.90 -32.17 -1.60
CA THR A 219 -17.15 -32.39 -0.86
C THR A 219 -18.13 -31.23 -1.05
N LYS A 220 -19.44 -31.50 -0.99
CA LYS A 220 -20.47 -30.46 -1.08
C LYS A 220 -20.45 -29.49 0.10
N SER A 221 -19.80 -29.83 1.22
CA SER A 221 -19.70 -28.97 2.41
C SER A 221 -19.13 -27.59 2.10
N TRP A 222 -18.34 -27.42 1.04
CA TRP A 222 -17.86 -26.10 0.61
C TRP A 222 -18.97 -25.09 0.28
N GLN A 223 -20.17 -25.57 -0.05
CA GLN A 223 -21.35 -24.74 -0.23
C GLN A 223 -21.80 -24.07 1.08
N ASP A 224 -21.48 -24.62 2.25
CA ASP A 224 -21.82 -24.07 3.58
C ASP A 224 -21.05 -22.77 3.92
N ILE A 225 -20.03 -22.46 3.12
CA ILE A 225 -19.34 -21.16 3.15
C ILE A 225 -19.45 -20.44 1.79
N GLY A 226 -20.32 -20.93 0.89
CA GLY A 226 -20.66 -20.24 -0.35
C GLY A 226 -19.69 -20.44 -1.51
N PHE A 227 -18.99 -21.57 -1.61
CA PHE A 227 -18.39 -22.00 -2.89
C PHE A 227 -19.45 -22.60 -3.83
N GLN A 228 -19.19 -22.63 -5.14
CA GLN A 228 -20.20 -23.06 -6.13
C GLN A 228 -20.39 -24.59 -6.14
N GLY A 229 -19.29 -25.33 -5.99
CA GLY A 229 -19.25 -26.78 -6.20
C GLY A 229 -18.58 -27.54 -5.05
N SER A 230 -18.22 -28.80 -5.33
CA SER A 230 -17.48 -29.64 -4.39
C SER A 230 -15.98 -29.42 -4.40
N ASP A 231 -15.46 -28.66 -5.36
CA ASP A 231 -14.04 -28.36 -5.52
C ASP A 231 -13.81 -26.83 -5.56
N PRO A 232 -13.35 -26.23 -4.45
CA PRO A 232 -13.08 -24.80 -4.35
C PRO A 232 -12.03 -24.30 -5.34
N SER A 233 -11.12 -25.17 -5.79
CA SER A 233 -10.02 -24.76 -6.67
C SER A 233 -10.54 -24.19 -7.99
N THR A 234 -11.73 -24.62 -8.42
CA THR A 234 -12.38 -24.21 -9.66
C THR A 234 -12.98 -22.79 -9.61
N ASP A 235 -13.16 -22.24 -8.40
CA ASP A 235 -13.78 -20.94 -8.15
C ASP A 235 -12.76 -19.79 -8.08
N PHE A 236 -11.46 -20.08 -7.94
CA PHE A 236 -10.38 -19.08 -7.89
C PHE A 236 -10.02 -18.49 -9.27
N ARG A 237 -11.00 -18.29 -10.15
CA ARG A 237 -10.78 -17.74 -11.50
C ARG A 237 -10.44 -16.25 -11.41
N GLY A 238 -9.42 -15.80 -12.14
CA GLY A 238 -8.97 -14.40 -12.14
C GLY A 238 -8.16 -14.02 -10.89
N SER A 239 -8.66 -14.27 -9.68
CA SER A 239 -7.92 -13.98 -8.44
C SER A 239 -6.86 -15.02 -8.09
N ALA A 240 -6.96 -16.23 -8.63
CA ALA A 240 -6.07 -17.36 -8.36
C ALA A 240 -5.82 -17.55 -6.85
N ILE A 241 -4.60 -17.90 -6.43
CA ILE A 241 -4.31 -18.17 -5.02
C ILE A 241 -4.50 -16.94 -4.11
N LEU A 242 -4.47 -15.72 -4.64
CA LEU A 242 -4.76 -14.50 -3.88
C LEU A 242 -6.21 -14.49 -3.35
N GLY A 243 -7.13 -15.17 -4.05
CA GLY A 243 -8.48 -15.39 -3.55
C GLY A 243 -8.48 -16.19 -2.26
N LEU A 244 -7.70 -17.28 -2.19
CA LEU A 244 -7.55 -18.09 -0.97
C LEU A 244 -6.85 -17.29 0.15
N ASP A 245 -5.80 -16.54 -0.17
CA ASP A 245 -5.10 -15.66 0.78
C ASP A 245 -6.08 -14.69 1.48
N ALA A 246 -7.03 -14.11 0.71
CA ALA A 246 -8.04 -13.21 1.24
C ALA A 246 -9.06 -13.89 2.17
N LEU A 247 -9.55 -15.08 1.79
CA LEU A 247 -10.51 -15.83 2.61
C LEU A 247 -9.88 -16.29 3.94
N ILE A 248 -8.62 -16.73 3.91
CA ILE A 248 -7.89 -17.15 5.11
C ILE A 248 -7.66 -15.95 6.03
N LEU A 249 -7.18 -14.82 5.50
CA LEU A 249 -6.99 -13.63 6.32
C LEU A 249 -8.31 -13.17 6.97
N PHE A 250 -9.43 -13.25 6.25
CA PHE A 250 -10.75 -12.92 6.79
C PHE A 250 -11.11 -13.81 7.98
N GLY A 251 -11.01 -15.13 7.83
CA GLY A 251 -11.32 -16.08 8.90
C GLY A 251 -10.40 -15.94 10.10
N HIS A 252 -9.09 -15.77 9.86
CA HIS A 252 -8.09 -15.65 10.91
C HIS A 252 -8.25 -14.36 11.71
N ARG A 253 -8.44 -13.22 11.02
CA ARG A 253 -8.49 -11.90 11.67
C ARG A 253 -9.72 -11.70 12.54
N TYR A 254 -10.89 -12.15 12.07
CA TYR A 254 -12.15 -11.80 12.71
C TYR A 254 -12.83 -12.96 13.43
N GLY A 255 -12.26 -14.17 13.38
CA GLY A 255 -12.70 -15.33 14.17
C GLY A 255 -14.21 -15.52 14.16
N LYS A 256 -14.85 -15.32 15.32
CA LYS A 256 -16.30 -15.47 15.49
C LYS A 256 -17.12 -14.53 14.59
N ALA A 257 -16.71 -13.27 14.45
CA ALA A 257 -17.41 -12.31 13.59
C ALA A 257 -17.33 -12.70 12.09
N ALA A 258 -16.23 -13.33 11.66
CA ALA A 258 -16.16 -13.92 10.32
C ALA A 258 -17.16 -15.08 10.17
N GLN A 259 -17.24 -15.96 11.16
CA GLN A 259 -18.17 -17.11 11.15
C GLN A 259 -19.63 -16.64 11.09
N ASP A 260 -19.99 -15.64 11.89
CA ASP A 260 -21.35 -15.10 11.96
C ASP A 260 -21.73 -14.43 10.64
N LEU A 261 -20.85 -13.60 10.06
CA LEU A 261 -21.09 -13.01 8.74
C LEU A 261 -21.28 -14.08 7.65
N VAL A 262 -20.46 -15.13 7.66
CA VAL A 262 -20.56 -16.24 6.69
C VAL A 262 -21.89 -16.97 6.85
N ALA A 263 -22.30 -17.25 8.08
CA ALA A 263 -23.60 -17.86 8.36
C ALA A 263 -24.75 -16.95 7.90
N GLU A 264 -24.73 -15.66 8.22
CA GLU A 264 -25.75 -14.71 7.78
C GLU A 264 -25.83 -14.56 6.25
N ALA A 265 -24.70 -14.67 5.56
CA ALA A 265 -24.65 -14.60 4.10
C ALA A 265 -25.23 -15.87 3.46
N VAL A 266 -24.84 -17.05 3.93
CA VAL A 266 -25.22 -18.34 3.30
C VAL A 266 -26.61 -18.80 3.77
N ASP A 267 -26.97 -18.55 5.03
CA ASP A 267 -28.26 -18.93 5.64
C ASP A 267 -29.26 -17.76 5.70
N GLY A 268 -28.99 -16.67 4.96
CA GLY A 268 -29.74 -15.41 5.00
C GLY A 268 -31.17 -15.43 4.43
N GLY A 269 -31.79 -16.61 4.27
CA GLY A 269 -33.16 -16.77 3.76
C GLY A 269 -33.33 -16.19 2.35
N PRO A 270 -34.33 -15.33 2.08
CA PRO A 270 -34.53 -14.71 0.77
C PRO A 270 -33.33 -13.89 0.26
N SER A 271 -32.49 -13.41 1.19
CA SER A 271 -31.30 -12.59 0.90
C SER A 271 -30.00 -13.33 1.03
N TRP A 272 -30.03 -14.67 0.97
CA TRP A 272 -28.82 -15.46 0.90
C TRP A 272 -27.96 -15.05 -0.32
N TYR A 273 -26.65 -15.14 -0.16
CA TYR A 273 -25.68 -15.04 -1.26
C TYR A 273 -24.43 -15.90 -0.97
N PRO A 274 -23.73 -16.39 -2.00
CA PRO A 274 -22.55 -17.24 -1.82
C PRO A 274 -21.37 -16.40 -1.32
N TRP A 275 -21.09 -16.42 0.00
CA TRP A 275 -20.06 -15.58 0.61
C TRP A 275 -18.68 -15.76 -0.03
N ALA A 276 -18.19 -16.99 -0.19
CA ALA A 276 -16.85 -17.22 -0.75
C ALA A 276 -16.74 -16.63 -2.16
N LEU A 277 -17.72 -16.88 -3.04
CA LEU A 277 -17.74 -16.30 -4.38
C LEU A 277 -17.82 -14.76 -4.36
N ALA A 278 -18.63 -14.19 -3.46
CA ALA A 278 -18.73 -12.74 -3.32
C ALA A 278 -17.41 -12.12 -2.85
N SER A 279 -16.76 -12.72 -1.85
CA SER A 279 -15.45 -12.28 -1.33
C SER A 279 -14.36 -12.41 -2.40
N ILE A 280 -14.34 -13.49 -3.18
CA ILE A 280 -13.45 -13.68 -4.33
C ILE A 280 -13.69 -12.58 -5.40
N ASN A 281 -14.96 -12.23 -5.67
CA ASN A 281 -15.29 -11.15 -6.62
C ASN A 281 -14.84 -9.77 -6.10
N ILE A 282 -14.94 -9.52 -4.78
CA ILE A 282 -14.37 -8.32 -4.14
C ILE A 282 -12.84 -8.31 -4.28
N THR A 283 -12.18 -9.44 -4.07
CA THR A 283 -10.72 -9.57 -4.30
C THR A 283 -10.35 -9.23 -5.74
N TRP A 284 -11.10 -9.76 -6.71
CA TRP A 284 -10.90 -9.44 -8.13
C TRP A 284 -11.10 -7.95 -8.44
N TRP A 285 -12.12 -7.32 -7.87
CA TRP A 285 -12.32 -5.88 -7.97
C TRP A 285 -11.15 -5.11 -7.36
N CYS A 286 -10.67 -5.49 -6.17
CA CYS A 286 -9.52 -4.86 -5.52
C CYS A 286 -8.24 -4.99 -6.36
N ILE A 287 -8.01 -6.14 -7.00
CA ILE A 287 -6.88 -6.33 -7.94
C ILE A 287 -6.97 -5.31 -9.09
N SER A 288 -8.17 -5.08 -9.63
CA SER A 288 -8.40 -4.10 -10.69
C SER A 288 -8.09 -2.66 -10.24
N LEU A 289 -8.52 -2.29 -9.02
CA LEU A 289 -8.21 -0.99 -8.44
C LEU A 289 -6.71 -0.83 -8.15
N ALA A 290 -6.05 -1.88 -7.66
CA ALA A 290 -4.60 -1.89 -7.42
C ALA A 290 -3.80 -1.69 -8.72
N LYS A 291 -4.19 -2.36 -9.81
CA LYS A 291 -3.59 -2.18 -11.14
C LYS A 291 -3.69 -0.73 -11.64
N GLN A 292 -4.77 -0.04 -11.28
CA GLN A 292 -5.04 1.35 -11.65
C GLN A 292 -4.47 2.36 -10.64
N HIS A 293 -3.74 1.90 -9.61
CA HIS A 293 -3.23 2.73 -8.52
C HIS A 293 -4.33 3.51 -7.77
N GLN A 294 -5.55 2.95 -7.68
CA GLN A 294 -6.67 3.58 -6.98
C GLN A 294 -6.72 3.23 -5.48
N LEU A 295 -5.81 2.37 -5.01
CA LEU A 295 -5.74 1.93 -3.60
C LEU A 295 -4.54 2.53 -2.84
N GLN A 296 -3.85 3.52 -3.42
CA GLN A 296 -2.54 3.95 -2.91
C GLN A 296 -2.60 4.43 -1.47
N TYR A 297 -3.69 5.11 -1.08
CA TYR A 297 -3.84 5.58 0.29
C TYR A 297 -3.72 4.44 1.32
N PHE A 298 -4.36 3.30 1.03
CA PHE A 298 -4.32 2.13 1.91
C PHE A 298 -2.97 1.40 1.83
N LEU A 299 -2.39 1.29 0.64
CA LEU A 299 -1.11 0.60 0.44
C LEU A 299 0.10 1.38 1.00
N LEU A 300 -0.01 2.71 1.09
CA LEU A 300 1.01 3.59 1.68
C LEU A 300 0.91 3.69 3.20
N SER A 301 -0.21 3.23 3.79
CA SER A 301 -0.43 3.29 5.23
C SER A 301 0.40 2.19 5.93
N PRO A 302 1.07 2.51 7.04
CA PRO A 302 1.81 1.50 7.79
C PRO A 302 0.85 0.48 8.41
N ILE A 303 1.28 -0.78 8.49
CA ILE A 303 0.60 -1.78 9.31
C ILE A 303 1.17 -1.65 10.73
N GLN A 304 0.29 -1.40 11.70
CA GLN A 304 0.69 -1.27 13.10
C GLN A 304 0.41 -2.53 13.91
N ASP A 305 -0.59 -3.29 13.49
CA ASP A 305 -1.04 -4.49 14.15
C ASP A 305 -0.10 -5.66 13.82
N LYS A 306 0.45 -6.28 14.87
CA LYS A 306 1.43 -7.39 14.79
C LYS A 306 0.78 -8.77 14.75
N SER A 307 -0.55 -8.86 14.89
CA SER A 307 -1.28 -10.14 14.90
C SER A 307 -1.16 -10.94 13.59
N TYR A 308 -0.57 -10.37 12.53
CA TYR A 308 -0.37 -11.03 11.24
C TYR A 308 0.90 -11.88 11.15
N GLU A 309 1.79 -11.86 12.15
CA GLU A 309 3.06 -12.62 12.09
C GLU A 309 2.84 -14.15 12.06
N GLU A 310 1.69 -14.64 12.52
CA GLU A 310 1.36 -16.07 12.58
C GLU A 310 0.62 -16.59 11.34
N ILE A 311 0.27 -15.72 10.38
CA ILE A 311 -0.54 -16.08 9.22
C ILE A 311 0.36 -16.47 8.04
N ASP A 312 0.07 -17.60 7.39
CA ASP A 312 0.75 -18.06 6.18
C ASP A 312 0.35 -17.23 4.93
N VAL A 313 0.72 -15.95 4.96
CA VAL A 313 0.51 -14.96 3.92
C VAL A 313 1.71 -14.00 3.88
N PRO A 314 2.29 -13.70 2.71
CA PRO A 314 3.36 -12.71 2.58
C PRO A 314 2.99 -11.35 3.17
N ILE A 315 3.89 -10.76 3.97
CA ILE A 315 3.67 -9.49 4.67
C ILE A 315 3.34 -8.34 3.70
N GLU A 316 3.89 -8.37 2.48
CA GLU A 316 3.63 -7.37 1.45
C GLU A 316 2.18 -7.38 0.97
N LEU A 317 1.43 -8.48 1.13
CA LEU A 317 0.03 -8.58 0.75
C LEU A 317 -0.91 -8.00 1.81
N LEU A 318 -0.45 -7.87 3.06
CA LEU A 318 -1.34 -7.51 4.16
C LEU A 318 -2.08 -6.18 3.95
N PRO A 319 -1.48 -5.06 3.50
CA PRO A 319 -2.24 -3.82 3.33
C PRO A 319 -3.41 -3.99 2.35
N PHE A 320 -3.20 -4.79 1.30
CA PHE A 320 -4.21 -5.12 0.30
C PHE A 320 -5.30 -6.03 0.88
N LEU A 321 -4.91 -7.12 1.55
CA LEU A 321 -5.86 -8.11 2.06
C LEU A 321 -6.67 -7.54 3.23
N ILE A 322 -6.07 -6.73 4.10
CA ILE A 322 -6.78 -6.01 5.16
C ILE A 322 -7.89 -5.14 4.57
N LEU A 323 -7.58 -4.36 3.54
CA LEU A 323 -8.59 -3.57 2.83
C LEU A 323 -9.68 -4.45 2.22
N GLN A 324 -9.31 -5.56 1.58
CA GLN A 324 -10.26 -6.53 1.00
C GLN A 324 -11.23 -7.06 2.06
N THR A 325 -10.75 -7.41 3.27
CA THR A 325 -11.63 -7.91 4.33
C THR A 325 -12.62 -6.83 4.80
N LYS A 326 -12.17 -5.58 4.91
CA LYS A 326 -13.03 -4.44 5.26
C LYS A 326 -14.10 -4.20 4.20
N LEU A 327 -13.74 -4.31 2.93
CA LEU A 327 -14.70 -4.21 1.82
C LEU A 327 -15.70 -5.38 1.82
N THR A 328 -15.28 -6.57 2.24
CA THR A 328 -16.18 -7.72 2.42
C THR A 328 -17.23 -7.46 3.51
N PHE A 329 -16.83 -6.95 4.68
CA PHE A 329 -17.78 -6.53 5.72
C PHE A 329 -18.70 -5.40 5.24
N LEU A 330 -18.14 -4.38 4.59
CA LEU A 330 -18.92 -3.26 4.09
C LEU A 330 -19.95 -3.70 3.05
N PHE A 331 -19.58 -4.62 2.16
CA PHE A 331 -20.51 -5.20 1.19
C PHE A 331 -21.62 -5.98 1.88
N HIS A 332 -21.30 -6.83 2.85
CA HIS A 332 -22.31 -7.57 3.61
C HIS A 332 -23.31 -6.61 4.30
N SER A 333 -22.78 -5.59 4.97
CA SER A 333 -23.59 -4.55 5.62
C SER A 333 -24.46 -3.77 4.63
N PHE A 334 -23.93 -3.44 3.45
CA PHE A 334 -24.70 -2.86 2.34
C PHE A 334 -25.83 -3.80 1.89
N TRP A 335 -25.51 -5.08 1.63
CA TRP A 335 -26.45 -6.08 1.14
C TRP A 335 -27.63 -6.27 2.09
N ARG A 336 -27.36 -6.38 3.39
CA ARG A 336 -28.38 -6.59 4.45
C ARG A 336 -29.29 -5.36 4.67
N ARG A 337 -28.83 -4.15 4.34
CA ARG A 337 -29.59 -2.90 4.50
C ARG A 337 -30.46 -2.54 3.30
N LEU A 338 -30.39 -3.30 2.21
CA LEU A 338 -31.20 -3.04 1.02
C LEU A 338 -32.69 -3.34 1.32
N ASP A 339 -33.55 -2.40 0.94
CA ASP A 339 -35.00 -2.52 1.03
C ASP A 339 -35.62 -2.28 -0.37
N PRO A 340 -36.40 -3.23 -0.93
CA PRO A 340 -36.68 -4.56 -0.39
C PRO A 340 -35.44 -5.46 -0.32
N PRO A 341 -35.45 -6.51 0.53
CA PRO A 341 -34.33 -7.44 0.66
C PRO A 341 -33.96 -8.05 -0.70
N PRO A 342 -32.68 -8.00 -1.10
CA PRO A 342 -32.24 -8.49 -2.40
C PRO A 342 -32.25 -10.01 -2.42
N ASN A 343 -32.28 -10.61 -3.60
CA ASN A 343 -32.01 -12.03 -3.77
C ASN A 343 -30.74 -12.25 -4.62
N VAL A 344 -30.24 -13.49 -4.62
CA VAL A 344 -29.00 -13.86 -5.33
C VAL A 344 -29.00 -13.50 -6.81
N MET A 345 -30.16 -13.49 -7.50
CA MET A 345 -30.23 -13.13 -8.93
C MET A 345 -29.90 -11.66 -9.17
N GLN A 346 -30.05 -10.81 -8.16
CA GLN A 346 -29.74 -9.39 -8.24
C GLN A 346 -28.28 -9.08 -7.88
N PHE A 347 -27.47 -10.09 -7.54
CA PHE A 347 -26.12 -9.91 -7.02
C PHE A 347 -25.28 -8.95 -7.87
N GLU A 348 -25.12 -9.22 -9.17
CA GLU A 348 -24.25 -8.41 -10.02
C GLU A 348 -24.74 -6.96 -10.14
N SER A 349 -26.06 -6.76 -10.22
CA SER A 349 -26.66 -5.43 -10.27
C SER A 349 -26.40 -4.64 -8.98
N LYS A 350 -26.63 -5.26 -7.82
CA LYS A 350 -26.40 -4.61 -6.52
C LYS A 350 -24.91 -4.43 -6.23
N PHE A 351 -24.07 -5.37 -6.64
CA PHE A 351 -22.63 -5.26 -6.52
C PHE A 351 -22.07 -4.12 -7.38
N LYS A 352 -22.62 -3.91 -8.59
CA LYS A 352 -22.29 -2.72 -9.40
C LYS A 352 -22.66 -1.41 -8.69
N VAL A 353 -23.83 -1.34 -8.05
CA VAL A 353 -24.24 -0.17 -7.25
C VAL A 353 -23.26 0.06 -6.09
N PHE A 354 -22.91 -1.00 -5.36
CA PHE A 354 -21.94 -0.97 -4.27
C PHE A 354 -20.58 -0.44 -4.72
N LYS A 355 -20.03 -0.97 -5.83
CA LYS A 355 -18.75 -0.48 -6.38
C LYS A 355 -18.82 1.01 -6.67
N GLY A 356 -19.87 1.46 -7.35
CA GLY A 356 -20.06 2.87 -7.70
C GLY A 356 -20.17 3.81 -6.49
N SER A 357 -20.78 3.36 -5.38
CA SER A 357 -20.89 4.19 -4.17
C SER A 357 -19.58 4.26 -3.38
N VAL A 358 -18.74 3.22 -3.43
CA VAL A 358 -17.53 3.11 -2.61
C VAL A 358 -16.27 3.62 -3.33
N GLU A 359 -16.17 3.44 -4.65
CA GLU A 359 -14.94 3.69 -5.42
C GLU A 359 -14.44 5.14 -5.30
N SER A 360 -15.33 6.13 -5.30
CA SER A 360 -14.95 7.55 -5.15
C SER A 360 -14.34 7.87 -3.77
N GLY A 361 -14.71 7.10 -2.75
CA GLY A 361 -14.14 7.16 -1.41
C GLY A 361 -12.78 6.50 -1.34
N LEU A 362 -12.61 5.33 -1.96
CA LEU A 362 -11.35 4.57 -1.90
C LEU A 362 -10.15 5.34 -2.44
N VAL A 363 -10.32 6.07 -3.55
CA VAL A 363 -9.27 6.92 -4.13
C VAL A 363 -8.82 8.03 -3.16
N LYS A 364 -9.69 8.40 -2.22
CA LYS A 364 -9.45 9.42 -1.18
C LYS A 364 -9.06 8.82 0.17
N GLY A 365 -8.91 7.50 0.28
CA GLY A 365 -8.65 6.82 1.55
C GLY A 365 -9.87 6.71 2.46
N LEU A 366 -11.08 6.61 1.91
CA LEU A 366 -12.32 6.46 2.67
C LEU A 366 -12.94 5.08 2.43
N ILE A 367 -13.50 4.48 3.47
CA ILE A 367 -14.30 3.24 3.42
C ILE A 367 -15.65 3.52 4.11
N GLY A 368 -16.76 3.38 3.39
CA GLY A 368 -18.11 3.53 3.96
C GLY A 368 -18.45 4.93 4.48
N GLY A 369 -17.81 5.98 3.95
CA GLY A 369 -17.98 7.37 4.43
C GLY A 369 -17.08 7.76 5.60
N HIS A 370 -16.31 6.81 6.14
CA HIS A 370 -15.31 7.04 7.19
C HIS A 370 -13.89 7.04 6.60
N GLY A 371 -13.02 7.94 7.06
CA GLY A 371 -11.62 8.01 6.61
C GLY A 371 -10.69 7.03 7.32
N VAL A 372 -9.54 6.73 6.71
CA VAL A 372 -8.45 6.02 7.41
C VAL A 372 -8.08 6.81 8.66
N GLY A 373 -8.30 6.21 9.84
CA GLY A 373 -8.19 6.88 11.14
C GLY A 373 -9.34 6.57 12.11
N TRP A 374 -10.40 5.88 11.65
CA TRP A 374 -11.54 5.43 12.50
C TRP A 374 -11.78 3.92 12.40
N ILE A 375 -10.73 3.16 12.07
CA ILE A 375 -10.78 1.69 12.03
C ILE A 375 -10.94 1.09 13.44
N ASP A 376 -10.57 1.84 14.47
CA ASP A 376 -10.61 1.41 15.87
C ASP A 376 -12.02 1.26 16.43
N GLU A 377 -13.07 1.78 15.78
CA GLU A 377 -14.44 1.72 16.32
C GLU A 377 -15.17 0.41 15.91
N ILE A 378 -14.84 -0.14 14.73
CA ILE A 378 -15.25 -1.51 14.36
C ILE A 378 -14.39 -2.52 15.14
N GLU A 379 -13.08 -2.29 15.26
CA GLU A 379 -12.18 -3.15 16.04
C GLU A 379 -12.48 -3.06 17.55
N GLY A 380 -12.87 -1.90 18.06
CA GLY A 380 -13.23 -1.68 19.47
C GLY A 380 -14.61 -2.19 19.88
N ASN A 381 -15.55 -2.30 18.93
CA ASN A 381 -16.82 -2.99 19.17
C ASN A 381 -16.71 -4.52 18.97
N LEU A 382 -15.81 -4.99 18.10
CA LEU A 382 -15.56 -6.43 17.91
C LEU A 382 -14.60 -7.03 18.96
N GLY A 383 -13.69 -6.22 19.53
CA GLY A 383 -12.75 -6.64 20.58
C GLY A 383 -13.32 -6.61 22.00
N LYS A 384 -14.49 -6.00 22.21
CA LYS A 384 -15.20 -6.01 23.50
C LYS A 384 -15.99 -7.30 23.73
N ASP A 385 -16.37 -8.01 22.67
CA ASP A 385 -17.16 -9.25 22.76
C ASP A 385 -16.31 -10.53 22.90
N THR A 386 -14.98 -10.42 22.94
CA THR A 386 -14.07 -11.55 23.22
C THR A 386 -13.61 -11.62 24.68
N GLY A 387 -14.29 -10.89 25.57
CA GLY A 387 -14.00 -10.82 26.99
C GLY A 387 -15.09 -11.40 27.89
N MET A 388 -15.50 -12.65 27.66
CA MET A 388 -15.99 -13.57 28.71
C MET A 388 -16.11 -15.02 28.22
#